data_AF-A0A398DIN2-F1
#
_entry.id   AF-A0A398DIN2-F1
#
_cell.length_a   1.000
_cell.length_b   1.000
_cell.length_c   1.000
_cell.angle_alpha   90.00
_cell.angle_beta   90.00
_cell.angle_gamma   90.00
#
_symmetry.space_group_name_H-M   'P 1'
#
loop_
_entity.id
_entity.type
_entity.pdbx_description
1 polymer ?
#
loop_
_entity_poly.entity_id
_entity_poly.type
_entity_poly.pdbx_seq_one_letter_code
_entity_poly.pdbx_strand_id
1 'polypeptide(L)'
;MISREEQREYSRKLLNEGRGSYRQGKSFDYPVRFDGDAVIITIHKIFQKKDLADRDYDVIVDMDVYNRLNDENRRLFVHPYIGGQWHRHDNVVRITVDMTEERPDNNWSLSWYVLGHRSEPGAMADHINGDDLDNRKVNLRWATHEQNMQNRPGWNKYSSYPGISFKKDTGKWDVCVHRSFESLEEAEAFSEAVHDSVFGQYARKPKHVGVVSK
;
A
#
# COMPACT_ATOMS: atom_id res chain seq x y z
N MET A 1 23.34 12.96 17.51
CA MET A 1 22.00 13.26 16.95
C MET A 1 22.05 14.68 16.44
N ILE A 2 21.83 14.87 15.14
CA ILE A 2 21.85 16.19 14.48
C ILE A 2 20.50 16.86 14.75
N SER A 3 20.50 18.16 15.06
CA SER A 3 19.31 18.94 15.42
C SER A 3 18.34 19.11 14.25
N ARG A 4 17.07 19.40 14.54
CA ARG A 4 16.02 19.68 13.52
C ARG A 4 16.37 20.86 12.61
N GLU A 5 17.22 21.77 13.07
CA GLU A 5 17.64 22.95 12.32
C GLU A 5 18.74 22.59 11.32
N GLU A 6 19.70 21.77 11.74
CA GLU A 6 20.74 21.20 10.87
C GLU A 6 20.15 20.25 9.81
N GLN A 7 19.11 19.48 10.14
CA GLN A 7 18.36 18.65 9.15
C GLN A 7 17.65 19.51 8.08
N ARG A 8 17.13 20.68 8.46
CA ARG A 8 16.48 21.63 7.54
C ARG A 8 17.49 22.34 6.65
N GLU A 9 18.66 22.66 7.19
CA GLU A 9 19.74 23.28 6.43
C GLU A 9 20.35 22.31 5.41
N TYR A 10 20.51 21.03 5.80
CA TYR A 10 20.91 19.94 4.90
C TYR A 10 19.92 19.76 3.75
N SER A 11 18.61 19.72 4.06
CA SER A 11 17.54 19.64 3.07
C SER A 11 17.50 20.85 2.12
N ARG A 12 17.75 22.07 2.62
CA ARG A 12 17.83 23.28 1.77
C ARG A 12 19.03 23.26 0.82
N LYS A 13 20.15 22.68 1.25
CA LYS A 13 21.36 22.58 0.44
C LYS A 13 21.15 21.64 -0.75
N LEU A 14 20.52 20.47 -0.51
CA LEU A 14 20.09 19.54 -1.54
C LEU A 14 19.08 20.14 -2.53
N LEU A 15 18.16 20.98 -2.05
CA LEU A 15 17.16 21.66 -2.89
C LEU A 15 17.76 22.79 -3.76
N ASN A 16 18.74 23.53 -3.25
CA ASN A 16 19.36 24.66 -3.97
C ASN A 16 20.38 24.20 -5.03
N GLU A 17 21.03 23.05 -4.84
CA GLU A 17 21.88 22.41 -5.86
C GLU A 17 21.04 21.70 -6.95
N GLY A 18 19.74 21.50 -6.71
CA GLY A 18 18.81 20.76 -7.57
C GLY A 18 18.12 21.53 -8.70
N ARG A 19 18.58 22.73 -9.10
CA ARG A 19 18.11 23.40 -10.34
C ARG A 19 18.78 22.90 -11.61
N GLY A 20 19.31 21.68 -11.60
CA GLY A 20 19.94 21.09 -12.77
C GLY A 20 20.04 19.58 -12.67
N SER A 21 19.09 18.88 -13.29
CA SER A 21 19.20 17.48 -13.72
C SER A 21 19.37 16.42 -12.62
N TYR A 22 18.76 15.26 -12.85
CA TYR A 22 18.90 14.00 -12.11
C TYR A 22 20.35 13.49 -11.86
N ARG A 23 21.39 14.27 -12.17
CA ARG A 23 22.74 13.81 -12.49
C ARG A 23 23.86 14.12 -11.51
N GLN A 24 23.68 14.90 -10.45
CA GLN A 24 24.81 15.20 -9.54
C GLN A 24 24.43 15.14 -8.06
N GLY A 25 25.03 14.20 -7.32
CA GLY A 25 25.10 14.22 -5.85
C GLY A 25 24.57 12.97 -5.14
N LYS A 26 25.50 12.04 -4.82
CA LYS A 26 25.51 10.96 -3.80
C LYS A 26 24.17 10.39 -3.26
N SER A 27 23.87 9.22 -3.82
CA SER A 27 23.38 7.96 -3.24
C SER A 27 23.18 7.76 -1.71
N PHE A 28 22.14 6.98 -1.37
CA PHE A 28 21.67 6.52 -0.05
C PHE A 28 22.23 7.25 1.18
N ASP A 29 21.87 8.53 1.37
CA ASP A 29 22.21 9.32 2.57
C ASP A 29 20.92 9.82 3.25
N TYR A 30 20.16 8.88 3.78
CA TYR A 30 18.90 9.15 4.46
C TYR A 30 19.10 9.19 5.98
N PRO A 31 18.36 10.03 6.72
CA PRO A 31 18.24 9.86 8.16
C PRO A 31 17.61 8.49 8.48
N VAL A 32 18.30 7.70 9.31
CA VAL A 32 17.87 6.35 9.69
C VAL A 32 17.69 6.26 11.20
N ARG A 33 16.61 5.60 11.63
CA ARG A 33 16.36 5.20 13.02
C ARG A 33 16.11 3.69 13.08
N PHE A 34 16.42 3.08 14.21
CA PHE A 34 16.23 1.66 14.44
C PHE A 34 15.22 1.46 15.57
N ASP A 35 14.28 0.56 15.39
CA ASP A 35 13.29 0.16 16.39
C ASP A 35 13.12 -1.36 16.39
N GLY A 36 13.86 -2.03 17.29
CA GLY A 36 13.98 -3.49 17.28
C GLY A 36 14.57 -3.99 15.95
N ASP A 37 13.84 -4.88 15.27
CA ASP A 37 14.22 -5.43 13.97
C ASP A 37 13.82 -4.55 12.77
N ALA A 38 13.12 -3.44 13.03
CA ALA A 38 12.68 -2.50 12.01
C ALA A 38 13.70 -1.38 11.80
N VAL A 39 13.94 -1.04 10.53
CA VAL A 39 14.72 0.11 10.11
C VAL A 39 13.79 1.17 9.53
N ILE A 40 13.85 2.38 10.06
CA ILE A 40 13.02 3.51 9.65
C ILE A 40 13.91 4.49 8.88
N ILE A 41 13.64 4.62 7.58
CA ILE A 41 14.34 5.52 6.67
C ILE A 41 13.43 6.74 6.46
N THR A 42 13.87 7.92 6.92
CA THR A 42 13.10 9.16 6.71
C THR A 42 13.44 9.76 5.34
N ILE A 43 12.43 9.89 4.48
CA ILE A 43 12.57 10.52 3.16
C ILE A 43 11.92 11.91 3.20
N HIS A 44 12.71 12.93 2.90
CA HIS A 44 12.23 14.29 2.73
C HIS A 44 11.60 14.45 1.34
N LYS A 45 10.53 15.24 1.24
CA LYS A 45 9.85 15.53 -0.03
C LYS A 45 10.82 16.18 -1.04
N ILE A 46 11.21 15.41 -2.06
CA ILE A 46 12.14 15.89 -3.11
C ILE A 46 11.41 16.80 -4.13
N PHE A 47 10.08 16.69 -4.27
CA PHE A 47 9.33 17.36 -5.34
C PHE A 47 8.19 18.26 -4.84
N GLN A 48 8.15 19.52 -5.31
CA GLN A 48 6.97 20.39 -5.26
C GLN A 48 5.90 19.94 -6.28
N LYS A 49 5.34 18.73 -6.13
CA LYS A 49 4.03 18.43 -6.72
C LYS A 49 2.95 18.97 -5.78
N LYS A 50 1.96 19.66 -6.35
CA LYS A 50 0.85 20.31 -5.62
C LYS A 50 0.07 19.36 -4.72
N ASP A 51 0.07 18.06 -5.06
CA ASP A 51 -0.83 17.07 -4.46
C ASP A 51 -0.19 16.20 -3.35
N LEU A 52 1.10 16.41 -3.04
CA LEU A 52 1.76 15.72 -1.92
C LEU A 52 1.80 16.61 -0.68
N ALA A 53 1.47 16.04 0.48
CA ALA A 53 1.66 16.71 1.77
C ALA A 53 3.13 17.16 1.94
N ASP A 54 3.33 18.39 2.39
CA ASP A 54 4.67 18.90 2.72
C ASP A 54 5.13 18.36 4.07
N ARG A 55 5.58 17.11 4.06
CA ARG A 55 6.01 16.36 5.25
C ARG A 55 7.12 15.37 4.92
N ASP A 56 7.75 14.89 5.97
CA ASP A 56 8.66 13.75 5.92
C ASP A 56 7.87 12.44 5.88
N TYR A 57 8.46 11.44 5.22
CA TYR A 57 7.89 10.10 5.10
C TYR A 57 8.81 9.09 5.77
N ASP A 58 8.33 8.46 6.83
CA ASP A 58 9.06 7.41 7.52
C ASP A 58 8.75 6.07 6.85
N VAL A 59 9.71 5.54 6.11
CA VAL A 59 9.62 4.26 5.41
C VAL A 59 10.21 3.17 6.28
N ILE A 60 9.43 2.14 6.58
CA ILE A 60 9.83 1.05 7.47
C ILE A 60 10.21 -0.16 6.62
N VAL A 61 11.39 -0.73 6.86
CA VAL A 61 11.89 -1.93 6.17
C VAL A 61 12.58 -2.87 7.16
N ASP A 62 12.77 -4.13 6.78
CA ASP A 62 13.62 -5.06 7.53
C ASP A 62 15.11 -4.72 7.34
N MET A 63 15.94 -5.11 8.32
CA MET A 63 17.38 -4.83 8.31
C MET A 63 18.09 -5.38 7.05
N ASP A 64 17.67 -6.55 6.54
CA ASP A 64 18.28 -7.12 5.34
C ASP A 64 17.96 -6.29 4.08
N VAL A 65 16.75 -5.73 4.01
CA VAL A 65 16.35 -4.82 2.92
C VAL A 65 17.16 -3.53 3.00
N TYR A 66 17.29 -2.96 4.20
CA TYR A 66 18.10 -1.77 4.43
C TYR A 66 19.55 -1.97 3.96
N ASN A 67 20.18 -3.07 4.37
CA ASN A 67 21.56 -3.38 3.98
C ASN A 67 21.70 -3.47 2.45
N ARG A 68 20.78 -4.15 1.76
CA ARG A 68 20.83 -4.21 0.29
C ARG A 68 20.68 -2.85 -0.37
N LEU A 69 19.73 -2.02 0.10
CA LEU A 69 19.54 -0.67 -0.44
C LEU A 69 20.79 0.20 -0.23
N ASN A 70 21.43 0.08 0.93
CA ASN A 70 22.66 0.81 1.26
C ASN A 70 23.86 0.32 0.44
N ASP A 71 24.06 -1.01 0.37
CA ASP A 71 25.19 -1.63 -0.33
C ASP A 71 25.12 -1.40 -1.85
N GLU A 72 23.92 -1.50 -2.42
CA GLU A 72 23.64 -1.16 -3.83
C GLU A 72 23.46 0.34 -4.04
N ASN A 73 23.57 1.13 -2.97
CA ASN A 73 23.62 2.59 -3.02
C ASN A 73 22.39 3.22 -3.71
N ARG A 74 21.23 2.60 -3.48
CA ARG A 74 19.95 2.89 -4.15
C ARG A 74 19.36 4.23 -3.72
N ARG A 75 18.51 4.80 -4.57
CA ARG A 75 17.72 6.00 -4.28
C ARG A 75 16.27 5.61 -4.10
N LEU A 76 15.66 6.15 -3.06
CA LEU A 76 14.25 6.04 -2.75
C LEU A 76 13.52 7.30 -3.18
N PHE A 77 12.39 7.12 -3.85
CA PHE A 77 11.54 8.20 -4.35
C PHE A 77 10.13 8.06 -3.79
N VAL A 78 9.60 9.18 -3.31
CA VAL A 78 8.20 9.33 -2.91
C VAL A 78 7.39 9.67 -4.15
N HIS A 79 6.56 8.73 -4.62
CA HIS A 79 5.63 8.97 -5.71
C HIS A 79 4.19 9.09 -5.19
N PRO A 80 3.45 10.15 -5.58
CA PRO A 80 2.02 10.14 -5.42
C PRO A 80 1.45 9.10 -6.38
N TYR A 81 0.46 8.32 -5.96
CA TYR A 81 -0.19 7.37 -6.86
C TYR A 81 -0.88 8.12 -8.02
N ILE A 82 -0.22 8.19 -9.18
CA ILE A 82 -0.79 8.74 -10.42
C ILE A 82 -1.26 7.58 -11.29
N GLY A 83 -2.33 6.94 -10.83
CA GLY A 83 -3.17 6.09 -11.66
C GLY A 83 -4.37 6.91 -12.13
N GLY A 84 -4.29 7.42 -13.37
CA GLY A 84 -5.39 7.99 -14.17
C GLY A 84 -6.60 8.57 -13.44
N GLN A 85 -6.70 9.90 -13.39
CA GLN A 85 -7.94 10.66 -13.21
C GLN A 85 -8.90 10.33 -12.04
N TRP A 86 -8.61 9.50 -11.03
CA TRP A 86 -9.64 9.20 -10.02
C TRP A 86 -9.17 9.02 -8.57
N HIS A 87 -8.21 9.80 -8.06
CA HIS A 87 -7.95 9.83 -6.61
C HIS A 87 -7.51 11.23 -6.13
N ARG A 88 -8.45 12.20 -6.05
CA ARG A 88 -8.18 13.52 -5.43
C ARG A 88 -8.19 13.52 -3.90
N HIS A 89 -8.40 12.35 -3.27
CA HIS A 89 -8.64 12.26 -1.83
C HIS A 89 -7.74 11.27 -1.10
N ASP A 90 -7.01 10.41 -1.83
CA ASP A 90 -6.17 9.39 -1.22
C ASP A 90 -4.73 9.89 -1.22
N ASN A 91 -4.22 10.33 -0.06
CA ASN A 91 -2.79 10.64 0.19
C ASN A 91 -1.92 9.36 0.12
N VAL A 92 -2.22 8.45 -0.80
CA VAL A 92 -1.51 7.19 -0.99
C VAL A 92 -0.17 7.51 -1.61
N VAL A 93 0.87 7.23 -0.82
CA VAL A 93 2.25 7.41 -1.19
C VAL A 93 2.85 6.06 -1.44
N ARG A 94 3.43 5.88 -2.62
CA ARG A 94 4.25 4.71 -2.94
C ARG A 94 5.70 5.12 -2.91
N ILE A 95 6.52 4.29 -2.27
CA ILE A 95 7.97 4.40 -2.36
C ILE A 95 8.45 3.57 -3.54
N THR A 96 9.31 4.15 -4.37
CA THR A 96 9.99 3.42 -5.45
C THR A 96 11.50 3.48 -5.29
N VAL A 97 12.17 2.45 -5.78
CA VAL A 97 13.63 2.30 -5.78
C VAL A 97 14.13 2.41 -7.22
N ASP A 98 15.25 3.09 -7.45
CA ASP A 98 15.92 3.05 -8.76
C ASP A 98 16.56 1.68 -9.04
N MET A 99 16.28 1.12 -10.22
CA MET A 99 16.84 -0.19 -10.57
C MET A 99 18.15 -0.09 -11.36
N THR A 100 18.43 1.05 -12.00
CA THR A 100 19.64 1.24 -12.81
C THR A 100 20.29 2.60 -12.52
N GLU A 101 21.62 2.63 -12.54
CA GLU A 101 22.39 3.88 -12.42
C GLU A 101 22.17 4.82 -13.62
N GLU A 102 21.86 4.25 -14.79
CA GLU A 102 21.77 4.97 -16.06
C GLU A 102 20.37 5.53 -16.38
N ARG A 103 19.30 4.98 -15.77
CA ARG A 103 17.90 5.32 -16.10
C ARG A 103 17.01 5.49 -14.84
N PRO A 104 16.95 6.71 -14.26
CA PRO A 104 16.13 7.02 -13.08
C PRO A 104 14.61 7.02 -13.34
N ASP A 105 14.17 6.77 -14.56
CA ASP A 105 12.76 6.59 -14.95
C ASP A 105 12.29 5.13 -14.84
N ASN A 106 13.19 4.16 -14.69
CA ASN A 106 12.87 2.75 -14.51
C ASN A 106 12.84 2.36 -13.02
N ASN A 107 11.99 3.06 -12.26
CA ASN A 107 11.84 2.82 -10.82
C ASN A 107 10.87 1.67 -10.56
N TRP A 108 11.18 0.83 -9.57
CA TRP A 108 10.31 -0.25 -9.12
C TRP A 108 9.68 0.08 -7.78
N SER A 109 8.48 -0.45 -7.51
CA SER A 109 7.87 -0.34 -6.18
C SER A 109 8.81 -0.91 -5.11
N LEU A 110 9.01 -0.22 -3.98
CA LEU A 110 9.82 -0.74 -2.87
C LEU A 110 9.26 -2.07 -2.36
N SER A 111 7.94 -2.19 -2.22
CA SER A 111 7.31 -3.45 -1.85
C SER A 111 7.64 -4.61 -2.80
N TRP A 112 7.85 -4.34 -4.09
CA TRP A 112 8.29 -5.35 -5.05
C TRP A 112 9.78 -5.66 -4.90
N TYR A 113 10.61 -4.65 -4.65
CA TYR A 113 12.02 -4.87 -4.32
C TYR A 113 12.19 -5.74 -3.08
N VAL A 114 11.31 -5.59 -2.08
CA VAL A 114 11.30 -6.40 -0.86
C VAL A 114 10.85 -7.84 -1.13
N LEU A 115 9.74 -8.03 -1.85
CA LEU A 115 9.18 -9.35 -2.16
C LEU A 115 9.98 -10.13 -3.23
N GLY A 116 10.72 -9.41 -4.09
CA GLY A 116 11.51 -10.01 -5.16
C GLY A 116 10.67 -10.48 -6.34
N HIS A 117 10.96 -11.69 -6.83
CA HIS A 117 10.29 -12.23 -8.02
C HIS A 117 8.81 -12.53 -7.73
N ARG A 118 7.94 -12.15 -8.67
CA ARG A 118 6.52 -12.47 -8.61
C ARG A 118 6.34 -13.98 -8.70
N SER A 119 5.48 -14.53 -7.86
CA SER A 119 5.10 -15.94 -7.97
C SER A 119 4.29 -16.22 -9.25
N GLU A 120 3.49 -15.25 -9.71
CA GLU A 120 2.57 -15.44 -10.83
C GLU A 120 2.37 -14.15 -11.67
N PRO A 121 2.00 -14.28 -12.96
CA PRO A 121 1.61 -13.13 -13.79
C PRO A 121 0.42 -12.38 -13.19
N GLY A 122 0.52 -11.05 -13.11
CA GLY A 122 -0.56 -10.20 -12.58
C GLY A 122 -0.61 -10.10 -11.05
N ALA A 123 0.24 -10.82 -10.31
CA ALA A 123 0.36 -10.67 -8.87
C ALA A 123 0.76 -9.23 -8.46
N MET A 124 0.07 -8.71 -7.45
CA MET A 124 0.30 -7.40 -6.86
C MET A 124 0.89 -7.56 -5.46
N ALA A 125 1.76 -6.64 -5.06
CA ALA A 125 2.24 -6.58 -3.67
C ALA A 125 1.16 -5.92 -2.82
N ASP A 126 0.61 -6.67 -1.87
CA ASP A 126 -0.46 -6.27 -0.95
C ASP A 126 0.15 -6.02 0.45
N HIS A 127 -0.18 -4.88 1.05
CA HIS A 127 0.20 -4.53 2.41
C HIS A 127 -0.85 -5.07 3.37
N ILE A 128 -0.53 -6.13 4.10
CA ILE A 128 -1.45 -6.84 5.02
C ILE A 128 -2.03 -5.88 6.07
N ASN A 129 -1.24 -4.91 6.52
CA ASN A 129 -1.62 -3.91 7.51
C ASN A 129 -2.26 -2.64 6.91
N GLY A 130 -2.32 -2.52 5.57
CA GLY A 130 -2.82 -1.34 4.86
C GLY A 130 -1.95 -0.09 4.93
N ASP A 131 -0.69 -0.20 5.40
CA ASP A 131 0.25 0.90 5.47
C ASP A 131 1.32 0.79 4.36
N ASP A 132 1.20 1.65 3.33
CA ASP A 132 2.12 1.65 2.18
C ASP A 132 3.56 2.09 2.52
N LEU A 133 3.78 2.66 3.72
CA LEU A 133 5.12 3.01 4.20
C LEU A 133 5.77 1.87 4.99
N ASP A 134 5.00 0.87 5.44
CA ASP A 134 5.52 -0.31 6.15
C ASP A 134 5.82 -1.46 5.17
N ASN A 135 7.06 -1.46 4.68
CA ASN A 135 7.55 -2.40 3.67
C ASN A 135 8.33 -3.57 4.31
N ARG A 136 8.07 -3.90 5.58
CA ARG A 136 8.59 -5.13 6.20
C ARG A 136 7.95 -6.36 5.57
N LYS A 137 8.71 -7.42 5.36
CA LYS A 137 8.23 -8.67 4.73
C LYS A 137 7.04 -9.27 5.48
N VAL A 138 6.99 -9.14 6.80
CA VAL A 138 5.87 -9.62 7.62
C VAL A 138 4.54 -8.95 7.26
N ASN A 139 4.58 -7.74 6.68
CA ASN A 139 3.41 -6.97 6.28
C ASN A 139 3.15 -7.02 4.78
N LEU A 140 3.92 -7.83 4.02
CA LEU A 140 3.81 -7.90 2.57
C LEU A 140 3.45 -9.31 2.10
N ARG A 141 2.64 -9.40 1.04
CA ARG A 141 2.39 -10.65 0.32
C ARG A 141 2.10 -10.43 -1.15
N TRP A 142 2.24 -11.48 -1.95
CA TRP A 142 1.67 -11.52 -3.29
C TRP A 142 0.17 -11.81 -3.21
N ALA A 143 -0.63 -11.00 -3.91
CA ALA A 143 -2.07 -11.15 -3.99
C ALA A 143 -2.56 -10.94 -5.42
N THR A 144 -3.68 -11.58 -5.78
CA THR A 144 -4.41 -11.23 -7.00
C THR A 144 -5.05 -9.84 -6.86
N HIS A 145 -5.46 -9.24 -7.97
CA HIS A 145 -6.16 -7.96 -7.93
C HIS A 145 -7.41 -7.99 -7.04
N GLU A 146 -8.20 -9.08 -7.12
CA GLU A 146 -9.39 -9.25 -6.29
C GLU A 146 -9.03 -9.33 -4.79
N GLN A 147 -8.03 -10.14 -4.43
CA GLN A 147 -7.57 -10.27 -3.04
C GLN A 147 -7.04 -8.96 -2.49
N ASN A 148 -6.27 -8.21 -3.28
CA ASN A 148 -5.76 -6.88 -2.90
C ASN A 148 -6.91 -5.88 -2.70
N MET A 149 -7.94 -5.92 -3.56
CA MET A 149 -9.11 -5.06 -3.42
C MET A 149 -9.97 -5.37 -2.20
N GLN A 150 -9.98 -6.63 -1.71
CA GLN A 150 -10.68 -7.02 -0.49
C GLN A 150 -10.09 -6.38 0.77
N ASN A 151 -8.78 -6.08 0.81
CA ASN A 151 -8.12 -5.45 1.96
C ASN A 151 -8.16 -3.92 1.91
N ARG A 152 -8.73 -3.33 0.85
CA ARG A 152 -8.79 -1.88 0.73
C ARG A 152 -9.68 -1.30 1.84
N PRO A 153 -9.22 -0.29 2.59
CA PRO A 153 -10.04 0.35 3.61
C PRO A 153 -11.35 0.86 3.02
N GLY A 154 -12.42 0.83 3.82
CA GLY A 154 -13.74 1.32 3.42
C GLY A 154 -13.70 2.80 3.03
N TRP A 155 -14.41 3.18 1.96
CA TRP A 155 -14.37 4.55 1.42
C TRP A 155 -15.36 5.50 2.09
N ASN A 156 -16.10 5.00 3.08
CA ASN A 156 -17.11 5.79 3.76
C ASN A 156 -16.48 6.59 4.91
N LYS A 157 -17.06 7.75 5.22
CA LYS A 157 -16.56 8.64 6.28
C LYS A 157 -16.84 8.15 7.71
N TYR A 158 -17.50 7.02 7.87
CA TYR A 158 -18.02 6.54 9.15
C TYR A 158 -17.20 5.37 9.71
N SER A 159 -16.60 4.54 8.86
CA SER A 159 -15.79 3.40 9.23
C SER A 159 -14.76 3.10 8.15
N SER A 160 -13.52 2.90 8.57
CA SER A 160 -12.42 2.42 7.72
C SER A 160 -12.50 0.92 7.45
N TYR A 161 -13.36 0.18 8.16
CA TYR A 161 -13.54 -1.25 7.94
C TYR A 161 -14.26 -1.50 6.60
N PRO A 162 -13.76 -2.44 5.76
CA PRO A 162 -14.39 -2.80 4.50
C PRO A 162 -15.83 -3.29 4.69
N GLY A 163 -16.71 -2.97 3.74
CA GLY A 163 -18.08 -3.50 3.71
C GLY A 163 -19.06 -2.88 4.71
N ILE A 164 -18.61 -2.02 5.63
CA ILE A 164 -19.50 -1.32 6.56
C ILE A 164 -20.12 -0.09 5.87
N SER A 165 -21.42 0.12 6.05
CA SER A 165 -22.11 1.33 5.58
C SER A 165 -23.15 1.80 6.60
N PHE A 166 -23.35 3.12 6.70
CA PHE A 166 -24.36 3.70 7.58
C PHE A 166 -25.61 4.08 6.79
N LYS A 167 -26.73 3.41 7.10
CA LYS A 167 -28.05 3.67 6.51
C LYS A 167 -28.77 4.80 7.24
N LYS A 168 -28.72 6.00 6.67
CA LYS A 168 -29.26 7.23 7.26
C LYS A 168 -30.76 7.20 7.50
N ASP A 169 -31.49 6.51 6.64
CA ASP A 169 -32.95 6.34 6.65
C ASP A 169 -33.41 5.54 7.87
N THR A 170 -32.67 4.50 8.25
CA THR A 170 -33.00 3.62 9.39
C THR A 170 -32.19 3.91 10.66
N GLY A 171 -31.11 4.69 10.54
CA GLY A 171 -30.15 4.94 11.62
C GLY A 171 -29.31 3.72 11.98
N LYS A 172 -29.23 2.71 11.12
CA LYS A 172 -28.55 1.44 11.38
C LYS A 172 -27.25 1.29 10.58
N TRP A 173 -26.41 0.38 11.04
CA TRP A 173 -25.16 -0.01 10.38
C TRP A 173 -25.38 -1.33 9.66
N ASP A 174 -25.02 -1.36 8.38
CA ASP A 174 -25.08 -2.54 7.55
C ASP A 174 -23.67 -3.01 7.22
N VAL A 175 -23.49 -4.34 7.20
CA VAL A 175 -22.25 -5.00 6.81
C VAL A 175 -22.54 -5.84 5.58
N CYS A 176 -21.77 -5.62 4.51
CA CYS A 176 -21.85 -6.40 3.28
C CYS A 176 -20.48 -6.96 2.92
N VAL A 177 -20.43 -8.25 2.58
CA VAL A 177 -19.24 -8.91 2.07
C VAL A 177 -19.47 -9.21 0.59
N HIS A 178 -18.65 -8.63 -0.28
CA HIS A 178 -18.69 -8.88 -1.71
C HIS A 178 -17.55 -9.82 -2.12
N ARG A 179 -17.89 -10.92 -2.80
CA ARG A 179 -16.94 -11.88 -3.35
C ARG A 179 -17.49 -12.49 -4.64
N SER A 180 -16.63 -12.68 -5.63
CA SER A 180 -16.98 -13.29 -6.90
C SER A 180 -16.52 -14.76 -6.93
N PHE A 181 -17.25 -15.59 -7.67
CA PHE A 181 -16.95 -17.01 -7.86
C PHE A 181 -17.15 -17.37 -9.33
N GLU A 182 -16.38 -18.34 -9.82
CA GLU A 182 -16.52 -18.82 -11.21
C GLU A 182 -17.72 -19.76 -11.38
N SER A 183 -18.07 -20.51 -10.32
CA SER A 183 -19.18 -21.45 -10.32
C SER A 183 -20.28 -21.04 -9.34
N LEU A 184 -21.53 -21.38 -9.70
CA LEU A 184 -22.69 -21.19 -8.82
C LEU A 184 -22.56 -22.05 -7.55
N GLU A 185 -22.06 -23.28 -7.68
CA GLU A 185 -21.89 -24.22 -6.58
C GLU A 185 -20.96 -23.66 -5.49
N GLU A 186 -19.82 -23.07 -5.88
CA GLU A 186 -18.92 -22.41 -4.93
C GLU A 186 -19.55 -21.19 -4.26
N ALA A 187 -20.30 -20.39 -5.02
CA ALA A 187 -20.99 -19.21 -4.50
C ALA A 187 -22.07 -19.60 -3.46
N GLU A 188 -22.84 -20.65 -3.74
CA GLU A 188 -23.85 -21.19 -2.84
C GLU A 188 -23.22 -21.77 -1.58
N ALA A 189 -22.14 -22.55 -1.71
CA ALA A 189 -21.41 -23.11 -0.58
C ALA A 189 -20.81 -22.03 0.33
N PHE A 190 -20.23 -20.96 -0.25
CA PHE A 190 -19.72 -19.83 0.52
C PHE A 190 -20.85 -19.07 1.23
N SER A 191 -21.97 -18.84 0.54
CA SER A 191 -23.14 -18.18 1.12
C SER A 191 -23.72 -18.98 2.29
N GLU A 192 -23.84 -20.31 2.15
CA GLU A 192 -24.28 -21.19 3.23
C GLU A 192 -23.33 -21.10 4.43
N ALA A 193 -22.02 -21.21 4.22
CA ALA A 193 -21.03 -21.12 5.28
C ALA A 193 -21.07 -19.77 6.03
N VAL A 194 -21.22 -18.66 5.31
CA VAL A 194 -21.38 -17.32 5.91
C VAL A 194 -22.69 -17.22 6.68
N HIS A 195 -23.79 -17.68 6.10
CA HIS A 195 -25.11 -17.62 6.72
C HIS A 195 -25.17 -18.44 8.02
N ASP A 196 -24.57 -19.64 8.02
CA ASP A 196 -24.46 -20.50 9.19
C ASP A 196 -23.58 -19.86 10.27
N SER A 197 -22.43 -19.28 9.88
CA SER A 197 -21.55 -18.59 10.82
C SER A 197 -22.19 -17.36 11.46
N VAL A 198 -23.05 -16.63 10.72
CA VAL A 198 -23.65 -15.38 11.20
C VAL A 198 -24.92 -15.62 12.00
N PHE A 199 -25.77 -16.56 11.57
CA PHE A 199 -27.10 -16.77 12.16
C PHE A 199 -27.21 -18.02 13.04
N GLY A 200 -26.24 -18.94 12.99
CA GLY A 200 -26.22 -20.16 13.80
C GLY A 200 -27.52 -20.95 13.69
N GLN A 201 -28.18 -21.21 14.83
CA GLN A 201 -29.45 -21.94 14.86
C GLN A 201 -30.61 -21.27 14.11
N TYR A 202 -30.49 -19.97 13.77
CA TYR A 202 -31.48 -19.23 12.99
C TYR A 202 -31.19 -19.27 11.49
N ALA A 203 -30.11 -19.93 11.07
CA ALA A 203 -29.79 -20.12 9.67
C ALA A 203 -30.89 -20.94 8.98
N ARG A 204 -31.51 -20.37 7.95
CA ARG A 204 -32.56 -21.03 7.17
C ARG A 204 -31.99 -21.45 5.83
N LYS A 205 -32.15 -22.73 5.49
CA LYS A 205 -31.82 -23.21 4.15
C LYS A 205 -32.79 -22.62 3.12
N PRO A 206 -32.30 -22.24 1.93
CA PRO A 206 -33.17 -21.75 0.87
C PRO A 206 -34.19 -22.82 0.48
N LYS A 207 -35.44 -22.40 0.26
CA LYS A 207 -36.43 -23.27 -0.39
C LYS A 207 -35.94 -23.49 -1.81
N HIS A 208 -35.68 -24.74 -2.21
CA HIS A 208 -35.34 -25.06 -3.59
C HIS A 208 -36.42 -24.48 -4.52
N VAL A 209 -36.09 -23.40 -5.22
CA VAL A 209 -36.86 -22.92 -6.37
C VAL A 209 -36.05 -23.39 -7.55
N GLY A 210 -36.59 -24.34 -8.32
CA GLY A 210 -35.90 -24.95 -9.45
C GLY A 210 -35.19 -23.88 -10.28
N VAL A 211 -33.87 -23.97 -10.36
CA VAL A 211 -33.05 -23.03 -11.11
C VAL A 211 -33.48 -23.13 -12.56
N VAL A 212 -34.06 -22.07 -13.11
CA VAL A 212 -34.30 -21.96 -14.56
C VAL A 212 -32.92 -21.84 -15.20
N SER A 213 -32.48 -22.91 -15.86
CA SER A 213 -31.31 -22.91 -16.72
C SER A 213 -31.45 -21.78 -17.74
N LYS A 214 -30.49 -20.86 -17.77
CA LYS A 214 -30.33 -19.88 -18.86
C LYS A 214 -29.69 -20.53 -20.06
#